data_AF-A0AA40ST94-F1
#
_entry.id   AF-A0AA40ST94-F1
#
_cell.length_a   1.000
_cell.length_b   1.000
_cell.length_c   1.000
_cell.angle_alpha   90.00
_cell.angle_beta   90.00
_cell.angle_gamma   90.00
#
_symmetry.space_group_name_H-M   'P 1'
#
loop_
_entity.id
_entity.type
_entity.pdbx_description
1 polymer ?
#
loop_
_entity_poly.entity_id
_entity_poly.type
_entity_poly.pdbx_seq_one_letter_code
_entity_poly.pdbx_strand_id
1 'polypeptide(L)'
;MLQSTKKILLWLFVINLGIAFGAGLYESKIMFPQWLISSPESVYRWNAEAARRANTGLNFWVYVTTVPLTLLTLANLIVVWWTQGSVRRWWLIAAVFALADRIFTFSYFIPTMIRLMSNTLSQPKAVSLALQWENLNYVRHAIALVAWLAALKAFSLLYAHHANKALHRNNF
;
A
#
# COMPACT_ATOMS: atom_id res chain seq x y z
N MET A 1 5.30 26.39 12.13
CA MET A 1 4.27 25.32 12.28
C MET A 1 4.04 24.54 10.97
N LEU A 2 3.56 25.18 9.89
CA LEU A 2 3.18 24.49 8.64
C LEU A 2 4.30 23.66 7.97
N GLN A 3 5.56 24.08 8.07
CA GLN A 3 6.71 23.36 7.50
C GLN A 3 7.04 22.07 8.26
N SER A 4 6.95 22.09 9.59
CA SER A 4 7.19 20.91 10.42
C SER A 4 6.10 19.86 10.20
N THR A 5 4.84 20.29 10.10
CA THR A 5 3.70 19.40 9.80
C THR A 5 3.84 18.71 8.44
N LYS A 6 4.23 19.44 7.39
CA LYS A 6 4.50 18.87 6.05
C LYS A 6 5.55 17.76 6.10
N LYS A 7 6.68 18.02 6.80
CA LYS A 7 7.76 17.04 6.95
C LYS A 7 7.29 15.78 7.69
N ILE A 8 6.57 15.95 8.81
CA ILE A 8 6.04 14.83 9.59
C ILE A 8 5.06 14.00 8.76
N LEU A 9 4.14 14.63 8.04
CA LEU A 9 3.18 13.92 7.19
C LEU A 9 3.85 13.13 6.07
N LEU A 10 4.83 13.72 5.39
CA LEU A 10 5.59 13.02 4.36
C LEU A 10 6.41 11.87 4.95
N TRP A 11 7.01 12.06 6.11
CA TRP A 11 7.77 11.02 6.82
C TRP A 11 6.90 9.83 7.20
N LEU A 12 5.76 10.09 7.86
CA LEU A 12 4.78 9.06 8.21
C LEU A 12 4.26 8.34 6.96
N PHE A 13 4.02 9.08 5.88
CA PHE A 13 3.54 8.52 4.62
C PHE A 13 4.57 7.59 3.98
N VAL A 14 5.85 8.00 3.93
CA VAL A 14 6.96 7.17 3.42
C VAL A 14 7.09 5.88 4.21
N ILE A 15 7.08 5.97 5.55
CA ILE A 15 7.25 4.79 6.41
C ILE A 15 6.07 3.85 6.27
N ASN A 16 4.83 4.37 6.32
CA ASN A 16 3.65 3.53 6.21
C ASN A 16 3.57 2.86 4.83
N LEU A 17 3.88 3.58 3.73
CA LEU A 17 3.97 2.98 2.40
C LEU A 17 5.00 1.85 2.34
N GLY A 18 6.18 2.02 2.95
CA GLY A 18 7.19 0.98 3.03
C GLY A 18 6.73 -0.25 3.80
N ILE A 19 6.10 -0.06 4.96
CA ILE A 19 5.52 -1.16 5.76
C ILE A 19 4.43 -1.89 4.96
N ALA A 20 3.51 -1.14 4.35
CA ALA A 20 2.41 -1.71 3.57
C ALA A 20 2.92 -2.50 2.36
N PHE A 21 3.93 -2.00 1.66
CA PHE A 21 4.54 -2.70 0.53
C PHE A 21 5.24 -3.99 0.99
N GLY A 22 6.08 -3.92 2.02
CA GLY A 22 6.78 -5.09 2.56
C GLY A 22 5.83 -6.16 3.07
N ALA A 23 4.79 -5.76 3.81
CA ALA A 23 3.77 -6.67 4.29
C ALA A 23 2.94 -7.29 3.17
N GLY A 24 2.68 -6.54 2.08
CA GLY A 24 1.99 -7.06 0.90
C GLY A 24 2.79 -8.16 0.19
N LEU A 25 4.11 -7.95 0.06
CA LEU A 25 5.01 -8.99 -0.46
C LEU A 25 5.04 -10.22 0.45
N TYR A 26 5.09 -10.03 1.77
CA TYR A 26 5.02 -11.13 2.73
C TYR A 26 3.70 -11.92 2.60
N GLU A 27 2.56 -11.22 2.51
CA GLU A 27 1.26 -11.87 2.35
C GLU A 27 1.21 -12.69 1.05
N SER A 28 1.62 -12.12 -0.09
CA SER A 28 1.63 -12.83 -1.38
C SER A 28 2.60 -14.01 -1.42
N LYS A 29 3.80 -13.89 -0.82
CA LYS A 29 4.83 -14.93 -0.92
C LYS A 29 4.77 -16.00 0.17
N ILE A 30 4.28 -15.66 1.36
CA ILE A 30 4.32 -16.54 2.52
C ILE A 30 2.92 -16.98 2.94
N MET A 31 1.96 -16.05 3.02
CA MET A 31 0.61 -16.36 3.54
C MET A 31 -0.30 -16.96 2.47
N PHE A 32 -0.35 -16.34 1.28
CA PHE A 32 -1.25 -16.74 0.20
C PHE A 32 -1.05 -18.19 -0.26
N PRO A 33 0.18 -18.73 -0.41
CA PRO A 33 0.39 -20.14 -0.75
C PRO A 33 -0.18 -21.12 0.29
N GLN A 34 -0.38 -20.69 1.55
CA GLN A 34 -1.02 -21.51 2.58
C GLN A 34 -2.54 -21.55 2.42
N TRP A 35 -3.11 -20.58 1.70
CA TRP A 35 -4.54 -20.51 1.40
C TRP A 35 -4.88 -21.15 0.06
N LEU A 36 -4.00 -21.05 -0.93
CA LEU A 36 -4.14 -21.70 -2.23
C LEU A 36 -3.16 -22.89 -2.33
N ILE A 37 -3.61 -24.04 -1.86
CA ILE A 37 -2.80 -25.25 -1.79
C ILE A 37 -2.68 -25.85 -3.21
N SER A 38 -1.46 -26.17 -3.64
CA SER A 38 -1.22 -26.93 -4.87
C SER A 38 -0.97 -28.41 -4.53
N SER A 39 -1.63 -29.30 -5.27
CA SER A 39 -1.33 -30.74 -5.30
C SER A 39 -0.13 -31.01 -6.24
N PRO A 40 0.64 -32.09 -6.03
CA PRO A 40 1.65 -32.57 -6.99
C PRO A 40 1.12 -32.72 -8.42
N GLU A 41 -0.18 -32.96 -8.59
CA GLU A 41 -0.87 -33.07 -9.87
C GLU A 41 -1.27 -31.70 -10.47
N SER A 42 -0.72 -30.59 -9.95
CA SER A 42 -1.07 -29.21 -10.33
C SER A 42 -2.54 -28.82 -10.10
N VAL A 43 -3.24 -29.57 -9.25
CA VAL A 43 -4.61 -29.24 -8.85
C VAL A 43 -4.56 -28.22 -7.71
N TYR A 44 -5.06 -27.02 -7.96
CA TYR A 44 -5.22 -26.00 -6.93
C TYR A 44 -6.47 -26.23 -6.09
N ARG A 45 -6.37 -25.98 -4.79
CA ARG A 45 -7.50 -26.02 -3.85
C ARG A 45 -7.49 -24.78 -2.96
N TRP A 46 -8.64 -24.12 -2.86
CA TRP A 46 -8.80 -22.99 -1.96
C TRP A 46 -9.14 -23.47 -0.54
N ASN A 47 -8.31 -23.08 0.42
CA ASN A 47 -8.46 -23.33 1.85
C ASN A 47 -8.95 -22.07 2.57
N ALA A 48 -10.27 -21.85 2.50
CA ALA A 48 -10.93 -20.73 3.16
C ALA A 48 -10.75 -20.72 4.69
N GLU A 49 -10.56 -21.89 5.31
CA GLU A 49 -10.32 -21.98 6.75
C GLU A 49 -8.93 -21.49 7.14
N ALA A 50 -7.90 -21.82 6.36
CA ALA A 50 -6.56 -21.24 6.54
C ALA A 50 -6.59 -19.70 6.40
N ALA A 51 -7.28 -19.18 5.38
CA ALA A 51 -7.47 -17.75 5.19
C ALA A 51 -8.21 -17.09 6.38
N ARG A 52 -9.28 -17.72 6.89
CA ARG A 52 -10.01 -17.25 8.07
C ARG A 52 -9.20 -17.30 9.36
N ARG A 53 -8.39 -18.33 9.56
CA ARG A 53 -7.52 -18.43 10.74
C ARG A 53 -6.42 -17.37 10.72
N ALA A 54 -5.84 -17.09 9.55
CA ALA A 54 -4.86 -16.03 9.40
C ALA A 54 -5.46 -14.64 9.67
N ASN A 55 -6.68 -14.40 9.17
CA ASN A 55 -7.45 -13.16 9.37
C ASN A 55 -6.60 -11.88 9.21
N THR A 56 -5.72 -11.86 8.21
CA THR A 56 -4.72 -10.79 7.99
C THR A 56 -5.35 -9.40 7.89
N GLY A 57 -6.58 -9.34 7.36
CA GLY A 57 -7.40 -8.14 7.28
C GLY A 57 -7.58 -7.43 8.63
N LEU A 58 -8.04 -8.16 9.64
CA LEU A 58 -8.31 -7.61 10.97
C LEU A 58 -7.10 -7.65 11.91
N ASN A 59 -6.22 -8.64 11.75
CA ASN A 59 -5.04 -8.78 12.60
C ASN A 59 -3.91 -7.81 12.24
N PHE A 60 -3.89 -7.29 11.01
CA PHE A 60 -2.80 -6.44 10.53
C PHE A 60 -3.28 -5.27 9.67
N TRP A 61 -3.96 -5.56 8.54
CA TRP A 61 -4.20 -4.55 7.51
C TRP A 61 -5.07 -3.38 7.98
N VAL A 62 -6.02 -3.61 8.88
CA VAL A 62 -6.86 -2.53 9.43
C VAL A 62 -6.03 -1.46 10.14
N TYR A 63 -4.97 -1.87 10.82
CA TYR A 63 -4.08 -1.03 11.63
C TYR A 63 -2.89 -0.46 10.85
N VAL A 64 -2.71 -0.84 9.60
CA VAL A 64 -1.59 -0.36 8.76
C VAL A 64 -2.13 0.43 7.58
N THR A 65 -3.01 -0.18 6.79
CA THR A 65 -3.49 0.40 5.54
C THR A 65 -4.88 0.99 5.65
N THR A 66 -5.86 0.24 6.18
CA THR A 66 -7.28 0.61 6.05
C THR A 66 -7.57 1.93 6.75
N VAL A 67 -7.11 2.10 8.00
CA VAL A 67 -7.26 3.37 8.71
C VAL A 67 -6.05 4.27 8.46
N PRO A 68 -4.80 3.91 8.84
CA PRO A 68 -3.74 4.91 8.89
C PRO A 68 -3.27 5.35 7.50
N LEU A 69 -3.04 4.42 6.57
CA LEU A 69 -2.59 4.80 5.25
C LEU A 69 -3.67 5.52 4.44
N THR A 70 -4.95 5.19 4.61
CA THR A 70 -6.06 5.96 4.01
C THR A 70 -6.06 7.40 4.50
N LEU A 71 -6.00 7.62 5.82
CA LEU A 71 -5.95 8.96 6.39
C LEU A 71 -4.70 9.73 5.95
N LEU A 72 -3.53 9.08 5.94
CA LEU A 72 -2.29 9.67 5.45
C LEU A 72 -2.41 10.03 3.96
N THR A 73 -3.00 9.17 3.14
CA THR A 73 -3.19 9.44 1.70
C THR A 73 -4.04 10.70 1.51
N LEU A 74 -5.18 10.80 2.19
CA LEU A 74 -6.06 11.98 2.11
C LEU A 74 -5.38 13.24 2.63
N ALA A 75 -4.70 13.17 3.78
CA ALA A 75 -3.97 14.31 4.34
C ALA A 75 -2.86 14.79 3.38
N ASN A 76 -2.11 13.86 2.76
CA ASN A 76 -1.05 14.20 1.82
C ASN A 76 -1.60 14.77 0.51
N LEU A 77 -2.77 14.32 0.03
CA LEU A 77 -3.46 14.91 -1.13
C LEU A 77 -3.89 16.36 -0.87
N ILE A 78 -4.23 16.72 0.36
CA ILE A 78 -4.56 18.11 0.73
C ILE A 78 -3.28 18.94 0.82
N VAL A 79 -2.26 18.41 1.50
CA VAL A 79 -1.04 19.15 1.82
C VAL A 79 -0.17 19.45 0.59
N VAL A 80 -0.21 18.58 -0.42
CA VAL A 80 0.60 18.75 -1.64
C VAL A 80 0.27 20.04 -2.39
N TRP A 81 -0.96 20.56 -2.28
CA TRP A 81 -1.35 21.84 -2.90
C TRP A 81 -0.59 23.05 -2.34
N TRP A 82 -0.05 22.94 -1.13
CA TRP A 82 0.78 23.98 -0.51
C TRP A 82 2.28 23.77 -0.74
N THR A 83 2.66 22.90 -1.68
CA THR A 83 4.06 22.67 -2.07
C THR A 83 4.29 23.16 -3.49
N GLN A 84 5.54 23.49 -3.84
CA GLN A 84 5.89 23.98 -5.17
C GLN A 84 7.13 23.25 -5.73
N GLY A 85 7.35 23.41 -7.03
CA GLY A 85 8.52 22.86 -7.72
C GLY A 85 8.52 21.34 -7.81
N SER A 86 9.73 20.77 -7.86
CA SER A 86 9.95 19.32 -8.04
C SER A 86 9.38 18.48 -6.89
N VAL A 87 9.41 18.99 -5.64
CA VAL A 87 8.84 18.31 -4.47
C VAL A 87 7.34 18.05 -4.68
N ARG A 88 6.59 19.06 -5.15
CA ARG A 88 5.15 18.93 -5.42
C ARG A 88 4.87 17.81 -6.42
N ARG A 89 5.63 17.76 -7.52
CA ARG A 89 5.43 16.77 -8.58
C ARG A 89 5.56 15.34 -8.04
N TRP A 90 6.66 15.04 -7.35
CA TRP A 90 6.90 13.69 -6.81
C TRP A 90 5.93 13.33 -5.69
N TRP A 91 5.59 14.29 -4.82
CA TRP A 91 4.63 14.07 -3.75
C TRP A 91 3.22 13.82 -4.30
N LEU A 92 2.81 14.52 -5.36
CA LEU A 92 1.52 14.32 -6.00
C LEU A 92 1.44 12.94 -6.67
N ILE A 93 2.50 12.51 -7.38
CA ILE A 93 2.59 11.16 -7.94
C ILE A 93 2.41 10.13 -6.82
N ALA A 94 3.13 10.27 -5.70
CA ALA A 94 3.02 9.36 -4.57
C ALA A 94 1.58 9.28 -4.03
N ALA A 95 0.95 10.44 -3.82
CA ALA A 95 -0.39 10.54 -3.25
C ALA A 95 -1.47 9.97 -4.21
N VAL A 96 -1.35 10.21 -5.51
CA VAL A 96 -2.28 9.67 -6.52
C VAL A 96 -2.16 8.15 -6.64
N PHE A 97 -0.94 7.59 -6.67
CA PHE A 97 -0.77 6.15 -6.72
C PHE A 97 -1.22 5.47 -5.42
N ALA A 98 -0.97 6.09 -4.26
CA ALA A 98 -1.53 5.59 -3.00
C ALA A 98 -3.07 5.64 -2.98
N LEU A 99 -3.68 6.67 -3.56
CA LEU A 99 -5.13 6.76 -3.70
C LEU A 99 -5.67 5.65 -4.63
N ALA A 100 -5.00 5.41 -5.76
CA ALA A 100 -5.36 4.31 -6.66
C ALA A 100 -5.30 2.96 -5.94
N ASP A 101 -4.25 2.70 -5.15
CA ASP A 101 -4.18 1.50 -4.31
C ASP A 101 -5.36 1.40 -3.33
N ARG A 102 -5.74 2.51 -2.68
CA ARG A 102 -6.90 2.53 -1.78
C ARG A 102 -8.19 2.21 -2.52
N ILE A 103 -8.43 2.83 -3.67
CA ILE A 103 -9.61 2.54 -4.50
C ILE A 103 -9.66 1.06 -4.86
N PHE A 104 -8.54 0.48 -5.32
CA PHE A 104 -8.45 -0.95 -5.63
C PHE A 104 -8.73 -1.80 -4.38
N THR A 105 -8.15 -1.44 -3.24
CA THR A 105 -8.28 -2.17 -1.98
C THR A 105 -9.75 -2.24 -1.54
N PHE A 106 -10.46 -1.10 -1.55
CA PHE A 106 -11.84 -1.02 -1.08
C PHE A 106 -12.85 -1.55 -2.10
N SER A 107 -12.62 -1.37 -3.41
CA SER A 107 -13.55 -1.81 -4.46
C SER A 107 -13.42 -3.29 -4.81
N TYR A 108 -12.21 -3.86 -4.72
CA TYR A 108 -11.94 -5.22 -5.17
C TYR A 108 -11.34 -6.12 -4.08
N PHE A 109 -10.21 -5.77 -3.47
CA PHE A 109 -9.45 -6.72 -2.64
C PHE A 109 -10.18 -7.11 -1.36
N ILE A 110 -10.70 -6.13 -0.59
CA ILE A 110 -11.42 -6.40 0.65
C ILE A 110 -12.72 -7.20 0.37
N PRO A 111 -13.62 -6.76 -0.53
CA PRO A 111 -14.83 -7.51 -0.84
C PRO A 111 -14.54 -8.93 -1.35
N THR A 112 -13.53 -9.07 -2.21
CA THR A 112 -13.15 -10.37 -2.80
C THR A 112 -12.62 -11.32 -1.73
N MET A 113 -11.77 -10.83 -0.81
CA MET A 113 -11.24 -11.66 0.27
C MET A 113 -12.35 -12.11 1.24
N ILE A 114 -13.30 -11.22 1.58
CA ILE A 114 -14.48 -11.59 2.37
C ILE A 114 -15.27 -12.71 1.69
N ARG A 115 -15.48 -12.61 0.37
CA ARG A 115 -16.19 -13.63 -0.41
C ARG A 115 -15.42 -14.95 -0.52
N LEU A 116 -14.11 -14.90 -0.64
CA LEU A 116 -13.25 -16.08 -0.61
C LEU A 116 -13.29 -16.76 0.77
N MET A 117 -13.45 -15.97 1.84
CA MET A 117 -13.57 -16.45 3.22
C MET A 117 -14.99 -16.90 3.60
N SER A 118 -16.03 -16.66 2.80
CA SER A 118 -17.42 -16.95 3.19
C SER A 118 -17.87 -18.41 3.00
N ASN A 119 -17.02 -19.30 2.49
CA ASN A 119 -17.34 -20.71 2.17
C ASN A 119 -18.53 -20.93 1.19
N THR A 120 -19.09 -19.88 0.61
CA THR A 120 -20.27 -19.95 -0.27
C THR A 120 -19.93 -20.29 -1.73
N LEU A 121 -18.64 -20.29 -2.08
CA LEU A 121 -18.16 -20.58 -3.43
C LEU A 121 -17.84 -22.07 -3.59
N SER A 122 -18.24 -22.65 -4.72
CA SER A 122 -17.72 -23.95 -5.17
C SER A 122 -16.20 -23.89 -5.36
N GLN A 123 -15.48 -24.98 -5.11
CA GLN A 123 -14.02 -25.03 -5.19
C GLN A 123 -13.43 -24.47 -6.50
N PRO A 124 -13.92 -24.82 -7.71
CA PRO A 124 -13.37 -24.26 -8.95
C PRO A 124 -13.52 -22.74 -9.06
N LYS A 125 -14.67 -22.20 -8.63
CA LYS A 125 -14.92 -20.75 -8.60
C LYS A 125 -14.03 -20.05 -7.57
N ALA A 126 -13.84 -20.64 -6.39
CA ALA A 126 -12.97 -20.09 -5.35
C ALA A 126 -11.51 -20.03 -5.82
N VAL A 127 -11.01 -21.11 -6.43
CA VAL A 127 -9.65 -21.16 -7.00
C VAL A 127 -9.47 -20.13 -8.11
N SER A 128 -10.40 -20.05 -9.06
CA SER A 128 -10.33 -19.05 -10.15
C SER A 128 -10.31 -17.63 -9.60
N LEU A 129 -11.17 -17.32 -8.62
CA LEU A 129 -11.22 -16.00 -8.00
C LEU A 129 -9.96 -15.71 -7.18
N ALA A 130 -9.40 -16.69 -6.46
CA ALA A 130 -8.15 -16.54 -5.71
C ALA A 130 -6.96 -16.29 -6.63
N LEU A 131 -6.85 -17.01 -7.75
CA LEU A 131 -5.82 -16.77 -8.76
C LEU A 131 -5.95 -15.38 -9.40
N GLN A 132 -7.18 -14.95 -9.69
CA GLN A 132 -7.42 -13.59 -10.18
C GLN A 132 -7.01 -12.54 -9.13
N TRP A 133 -7.35 -12.77 -7.87
CA TRP A 133 -6.99 -11.91 -6.75
C TRP A 133 -5.47 -11.75 -6.63
N GLU A 134 -4.72 -12.86 -6.69
CA GLU A 134 -3.26 -12.87 -6.63
C GLU A 134 -2.62 -12.16 -7.83
N ASN A 135 -3.14 -12.43 -9.04
CA ASN A 135 -2.66 -11.78 -10.26
C ASN A 135 -2.84 -10.25 -10.21
N LEU A 136 -4.00 -9.78 -9.75
CA LEU A 136 -4.23 -8.35 -9.55
C LEU A 136 -3.41 -7.80 -8.38
N ASN A 137 -3.07 -8.63 -7.39
CA ASN A 137 -2.23 -8.22 -6.28
C ASN A 137 -0.82 -7.82 -6.75
N TYR A 138 -0.27 -8.45 -7.79
CA TYR A 138 0.98 -7.98 -8.41
C TYR A 138 0.88 -6.56 -8.97
N VAL A 139 -0.22 -6.24 -9.64
CA VAL A 139 -0.49 -4.89 -10.15
C VAL A 139 -0.60 -3.91 -8.98
N ARG A 140 -1.32 -4.28 -7.93
CA ARG A 140 -1.44 -3.49 -6.70
C ARG A 140 -0.08 -3.24 -6.04
N HIS A 141 0.78 -4.26 -5.94
CA HIS A 141 2.14 -4.10 -5.43
C HIS A 141 2.99 -3.17 -6.29
N ALA A 142 2.87 -3.22 -7.62
CA ALA A 142 3.55 -2.27 -8.49
C ALA A 142 3.08 -0.84 -8.25
N ILE A 143 1.77 -0.62 -8.08
CA ILE A 143 1.20 0.69 -7.73
C ILE A 143 1.75 1.18 -6.37
N ALA A 144 1.76 0.31 -5.36
CA ALA A 144 2.29 0.63 -4.03
C ALA A 144 3.79 0.95 -4.06
N LEU A 145 4.57 0.22 -4.87
CA LEU A 145 6.00 0.48 -5.06
C LEU A 145 6.23 1.85 -5.71
N VAL A 146 5.49 2.18 -6.77
CA VAL A 146 5.58 3.51 -7.41
C VAL A 146 5.22 4.62 -6.43
N ALA A 147 4.15 4.43 -5.63
CA ALA A 147 3.77 5.38 -4.59
C ALA A 147 4.90 5.59 -3.59
N TRP A 148 5.51 4.50 -3.12
CA TRP A 148 6.59 4.55 -2.13
C TRP A 148 7.87 5.20 -2.67
N LEU A 149 8.32 4.83 -3.87
CA LEU A 149 9.51 5.42 -4.49
C LEU A 149 9.31 6.91 -4.81
N ALA A 150 8.13 7.30 -5.26
CA ALA A 150 7.81 8.70 -5.47
C ALA A 150 7.80 9.49 -4.14
N ALA A 151 7.28 8.90 -3.05
CA ALA A 151 7.31 9.51 -1.72
C ALA A 151 8.75 9.68 -1.21
N LEU A 152 9.60 8.65 -1.38
CA LEU A 152 11.03 8.72 -1.05
C LEU A 152 11.74 9.80 -1.86
N LYS A 153 11.43 9.93 -3.16
CA LYS A 153 11.99 10.99 -4.00
C LYS A 153 11.57 12.38 -3.51
N ALA A 154 10.28 12.57 -3.23
CA ALA A 154 9.77 13.81 -2.66
C ALA A 154 10.45 14.16 -1.32
N PHE A 155 10.63 13.15 -0.47
CA PHE A 155 11.31 13.27 0.81
C PHE A 155 12.78 13.70 0.63
N SER A 156 13.52 13.05 -0.27
CA SER A 156 14.92 13.42 -0.55
C SER A 156 15.07 14.87 -1.03
N LEU A 157 14.16 15.34 -1.90
CA LEU A 157 14.19 16.70 -2.45
C LEU A 157 13.83 17.74 -1.39
N LEU A 158 12.86 17.43 -0.52
CA LEU A 158 12.45 18.31 0.57
C LEU A 158 13.60 18.57 1.55
N TYR A 159 14.42 17.54 1.84
CA TYR A 159 15.58 17.67 2.73
C TYR A 159 16.78 18.32 2.04
N ALA A 160 17.06 18.00 0.77
CA ALA A 160 18.13 18.65 0.01
C ALA A 160 17.91 20.18 -0.10
N HIS A 161 16.67 20.62 -0.36
CA HIS A 161 16.34 22.05 -0.37
C HIS A 161 16.53 22.72 1.00
N HIS A 162 16.31 21.99 2.10
CA HIS A 162 16.51 22.52 3.44
C HIS A 162 18.01 22.71 3.76
N ALA A 163 18.84 21.73 3.41
CA ALA A 163 20.29 21.80 3.60
C ALA A 163 20.92 22.97 2.82
N ASN A 164 20.56 23.11 1.54
CA ASN A 164 21.07 24.22 0.70
C ASN A 164 20.66 25.59 1.26
N LYS A 165 19.43 25.73 1.78
CA LYS A 165 18.96 26.98 2.37
C LYS A 165 19.67 27.33 3.69
N ALA A 166 20.12 26.33 4.46
CA ALA A 166 20.90 26.54 5.68
C ALA A 166 22.32 27.02 5.37
N LEU A 167 22.97 26.43 4.36
CA LEU A 167 24.32 26.82 3.93
C LEU A 167 24.37 28.28 3.45
N HIS A 168 23.40 28.73 2.65
CA HIS A 168 23.34 30.13 2.22
C HIS A 168 23.03 31.12 3.34
N ARG A 169 22.46 30.68 4.47
CA ARG A 169 22.14 31.54 5.61
C ARG A 169 23.34 31.77 6.54
N ASN A 170 24.34 30.91 6.48
CA ASN A 170 25.54 30.97 7.33
C ASN A 170 26.73 31.67 6.62
N ASN A 171 26.56 32.07 5.36
CA ASN A 171 27.58 32.74 4.54
C ASN A 171 27.37 34.26 4.46
N PHE A 172 26.56 34.84 5.35
CA PHE A 172 26.33 36.28 5.56
C PHE A 172 26.25 36.55 7.05
#